data_AF-A0A0S8HJM2-F1
#
_entry.id   AF-A0A0S8HJM2-F1
#
_cell.length_a   1.000
_cell.length_b   1.000
_cell.length_c   1.000
_cell.angle_alpha   90.00
_cell.angle_beta   90.00
_cell.angle_gamma   90.00
#
_symmetry.space_group_name_H-M   'P 1'
#
loop_
_entity.id
_entity.type
_entity.pdbx_description
1 polymer ?
#
loop_
_entity_poly.entity_id
_entity_poly.type
_entity_poly.pdbx_seq_one_letter_code
_entity_poly.pdbx_strand_id
1 'polypeptide(L)'
;MKHQMLTFGHLCLIILLFTGTIKAQQVVSTSGNHAENGSVQISWTVGETVIETLINGNNILTQGMHQSKLTVTAIQEVVGPGLEIIAFPNPATDCIHLQLNSILHFPADDRGKDFSFQLYDLNGKLLLYKHIEDPETVIRMEGYTSSTYFLKILENTKEIKTFKILKQ
;
A
#
# COMPACT_ATOMS: atom_id res chain seq x y z
N MET A 1 -50.93 19.31 21.98
CA MET A 1 -49.82 20.28 22.20
C MET A 1 -48.88 19.83 23.32
N LYS A 2 -49.34 19.57 24.56
CA LYS A 2 -48.49 19.16 25.69
C LYS A 2 -47.65 17.89 25.45
N HIS A 3 -48.23 16.84 24.83
CA HIS A 3 -47.49 15.61 24.48
C HIS A 3 -46.36 15.83 23.46
N GLN A 4 -46.53 16.75 22.50
CA GLN A 4 -45.50 17.04 21.51
C GLN A 4 -44.34 17.86 22.09
N MET A 5 -44.61 18.72 23.06
CA MET A 5 -43.56 19.43 23.81
C MET A 5 -42.77 18.46 24.70
N LEU A 6 -43.44 17.46 25.28
CA LEU A 6 -42.79 16.44 26.11
C LEU A 6 -41.89 15.52 25.27
N THR A 7 -42.36 15.07 24.09
CA THR A 7 -41.55 14.25 23.18
C THR A 7 -40.34 15.01 22.63
N PHE A 8 -40.48 16.32 22.39
CA PHE A 8 -39.37 17.19 22.00
C PHE A 8 -38.33 17.32 23.12
N GLY A 9 -38.77 17.43 24.38
CA GLY A 9 -37.89 17.44 25.54
C GLY A 9 -37.08 16.15 25.70
N HIS A 10 -37.72 14.99 25.50
CA HIS A 10 -37.01 13.70 25.51
C HIS A 10 -36.00 13.58 24.37
N LEU A 11 -36.34 14.04 23.16
CA LEU A 11 -35.43 14.04 22.01
C LEU A 11 -34.18 14.90 22.28
N CYS A 12 -34.35 16.10 22.84
CA CYS A 12 -33.22 16.95 23.25
C CYS A 12 -32.34 16.29 24.32
N LEU A 13 -32.95 15.62 25.31
CA LEU A 13 -32.21 14.92 26.36
C LEU A 13 -31.38 13.75 25.80
N ILE A 14 -31.93 13.01 24.83
CA ILE A 14 -31.23 11.90 24.17
C ILE A 14 -30.03 12.42 23.36
N ILE A 15 -30.17 13.54 22.65
CA ILE A 15 -29.06 14.17 21.91
C ILE A 15 -27.94 14.61 22.86
N LEU A 16 -28.29 15.15 24.03
CA LEU A 16 -27.32 15.57 25.05
C LEU A 16 -26.55 14.39 25.68
N LEU A 17 -27.17 13.20 25.75
CA LEU A 17 -26.52 11.99 26.27
C LEU A 17 -25.56 11.32 25.26
N PHE A 18 -25.61 11.73 23.98
CA PHE A 18 -24.78 11.19 22.91
C PHE A 18 -23.54 12.03 22.56
N THR A 19 -23.23 13.09 23.31
CA THR A 19 -21.96 13.81 23.17
C THR A 19 -20.83 13.00 23.82
N GLY A 20 -20.52 11.85 23.22
CA GLY A 20 -19.37 11.02 23.57
C GLY A 20 -18.07 11.77 23.32
N THR A 21 -17.08 11.54 24.19
CA THR A 21 -15.76 12.12 24.07
C THR A 21 -15.13 11.78 22.71
N ILE A 22 -14.84 12.78 21.89
CA ILE A 22 -14.04 12.61 20.69
C ILE A 22 -12.62 12.25 21.15
N LYS A 23 -12.22 11.00 20.96
CA LYS A 23 -10.84 10.56 21.20
C LYS A 23 -10.04 10.88 19.94
N ALA A 24 -9.31 11.99 19.96
CA ALA A 24 -8.30 12.28 18.94
C ALA A 24 -6.98 11.58 19.28
N GLN A 25 -6.16 11.29 18.27
CA GLN A 25 -4.80 10.84 18.48
C GLN A 25 -4.01 11.92 19.22
N GLN A 26 -3.21 11.53 20.21
CA GLN A 26 -2.34 12.42 20.98
C GLN A 26 -0.88 12.07 20.68
N VAL A 27 -0.04 13.10 20.54
CA VAL A 27 1.40 12.94 20.29
C VAL A 27 2.18 13.60 21.42
N VAL A 28 3.20 12.90 21.94
CA VAL A 28 4.18 13.49 22.85
C VAL A 28 5.32 14.01 21.99
N SER A 29 5.47 15.33 21.93
CA SER A 29 6.47 15.98 21.09
C SER A 29 7.07 17.21 21.76
N THR A 30 8.25 17.61 21.31
CA THR A 30 8.92 18.83 21.79
C THR A 30 8.36 20.11 21.15
N SER A 31 7.80 20.01 19.93
CA SER A 31 7.20 21.12 19.20
C SER A 31 6.29 20.61 18.07
N GLY A 32 5.39 21.43 17.56
CA GLY A 32 4.53 21.12 16.40
C GLY A 32 3.62 22.29 16.04
N ASN A 33 3.22 22.39 14.78
CA ASN A 33 2.28 23.42 14.31
C ASN A 33 1.57 22.99 13.00
N HIS A 34 0.63 23.80 12.54
CA HIS A 34 0.02 23.69 11.21
C HIS A 34 0.04 25.04 10.48
N ALA A 35 -0.03 24.98 9.16
CA ALA A 35 -0.21 26.13 8.28
C ALA A 35 -1.21 25.74 7.18
N GLU A 36 -2.11 26.64 6.83
CA GLU A 36 -3.13 26.43 5.80
C GLU A 36 -3.13 27.61 4.83
N ASN A 37 -3.30 27.31 3.56
CA ASN A 37 -3.64 28.27 2.52
C ASN A 37 -4.59 27.60 1.54
N GLY A 38 -5.90 27.84 1.68
CA GLY A 38 -7.04 27.61 0.74
C GLY A 38 -7.11 26.26 -0.01
N SER A 39 -6.04 25.86 -0.67
CA SER A 39 -5.84 24.62 -1.41
C SER A 39 -4.88 23.63 -0.73
N VAL A 40 -4.12 24.05 0.29
CA VAL A 40 -3.07 23.25 0.92
C VAL A 40 -3.10 23.43 2.44
N GLN A 41 -3.04 22.31 3.16
CA GLN A 41 -2.84 22.27 4.60
C GLN A 41 -1.58 21.46 4.90
N ILE A 42 -0.69 22.00 5.71
CA ILE A 42 0.54 21.36 6.18
C ILE A 42 0.49 21.32 7.69
N SER A 43 0.69 20.15 8.27
CA SER A 43 0.88 19.98 9.71
C SER A 43 2.24 19.32 9.95
N TRP A 44 2.89 19.64 11.05
CA TRP A 44 4.20 19.08 11.40
C TRP A 44 4.37 18.97 12.92
N THR A 45 5.21 18.02 13.32
CA THR A 45 5.57 17.73 14.71
C THR A 45 7.06 17.43 14.78
N VAL A 46 7.77 17.93 15.81
CA VAL A 46 9.22 17.76 16.04
C VAL A 46 9.46 17.15 17.42
N GLY A 47 10.38 16.19 17.46
CA GLY A 47 10.78 15.51 18.70
C GLY A 47 9.73 14.52 19.20
N GLU A 48 9.09 13.80 18.28
CA GLU A 48 8.29 12.62 18.62
C GLU A 48 9.22 11.50 19.06
N THR A 49 9.42 11.34 20.36
CA THR A 49 10.44 10.44 20.93
C THR A 49 9.95 9.00 21.10
N VAL A 50 8.63 8.78 21.04
CA VAL A 50 8.00 7.47 21.22
C VAL A 50 7.18 7.14 19.97
N ILE A 51 7.84 6.51 19.00
CA ILE A 51 7.19 5.87 17.85
C ILE A 51 7.60 4.40 17.83
N GLU A 52 6.64 3.52 17.59
CA GLU A 52 6.89 2.08 17.42
C GLU A 52 6.25 1.61 16.12
N THR A 53 6.94 0.73 15.40
CA THR A 53 6.36 -0.02 14.28
C THR A 53 6.22 -1.46 14.72
N LEU A 54 4.99 -1.93 14.89
CA LEU A 54 4.66 -3.31 15.19
C LEU A 54 4.30 -4.03 13.90
N ILE A 55 4.96 -5.16 13.64
CA ILE A 55 4.70 -5.99 12.47
C ILE A 55 4.20 -7.35 12.96
N ASN A 56 3.02 -7.76 12.48
CA ASN A 56 2.47 -9.09 12.70
C ASN A 56 1.84 -9.64 11.42
N GLY A 57 2.59 -10.46 10.68
CA GLY A 57 2.20 -10.94 9.35
C GLY A 57 2.03 -9.79 8.36
N ASN A 58 0.87 -9.71 7.69
CA ASN A 58 0.53 -8.62 6.77
C ASN A 58 0.02 -7.35 7.48
N ASN A 59 -0.06 -7.37 8.82
CA ASN A 59 -0.51 -6.22 9.59
C ASN A 59 0.70 -5.39 10.02
N ILE A 60 0.72 -4.14 9.60
CA ILE A 60 1.68 -3.15 10.07
C ILE A 60 0.91 -2.11 10.87
N LEU A 61 1.23 -2.01 12.16
CA LEU A 61 0.71 -0.97 13.04
C LEU A 61 1.86 -0.04 13.40
N THR A 62 1.85 1.14 12.81
CA THR A 62 2.78 2.21 13.16
C THR A 62 2.13 3.06 14.27
N GLN A 63 2.92 3.59 15.21
CA GLN A 63 2.53 4.65 16.13
C GLN A 63 3.07 6.02 15.66
N GLY A 64 2.27 7.07 15.83
CA GLY A 64 2.60 8.44 15.48
C GLY A 64 1.56 9.17 14.63
N MET A 65 1.54 10.50 14.74
CA MET A 65 0.45 11.36 14.21
C MET A 65 0.48 11.54 12.68
N HIS A 66 1.66 11.46 12.06
CA HIS A 66 1.90 11.75 10.65
C HIS A 66 2.25 10.49 9.84
N GLN A 67 1.38 9.49 9.88
CA GLN A 67 1.63 8.25 9.14
C GLN A 67 1.04 8.28 7.74
N SER A 68 1.92 8.13 6.75
CA SER A 68 1.49 7.77 5.40
C SER A 68 0.83 6.39 5.42
N LYS A 69 -0.18 6.19 4.57
CA LYS A 69 -0.80 4.89 4.35
C LYS A 69 0.22 3.88 3.83
N LEU A 70 0.71 2.99 4.69
CA LEU A 70 1.55 1.87 4.29
C LEU A 70 0.70 0.90 3.47
N THR A 71 0.99 0.80 2.18
CA THR A 71 0.38 -0.21 1.32
C THR A 71 1.32 -1.39 1.27
N VAL A 72 0.95 -2.51 1.91
CA VAL A 72 1.68 -3.77 1.76
C VAL A 72 1.43 -4.28 0.34
N THR A 73 2.49 -4.27 -0.48
CA THR A 73 2.40 -4.62 -1.89
C THR A 73 2.89 -6.03 -2.17
N ALA A 74 3.68 -6.66 -1.31
CA ALA A 74 4.10 -8.06 -1.48
C ALA A 74 3.13 -9.00 -0.75
N ILE A 75 2.68 -10.06 -1.43
CA ILE A 75 1.76 -11.07 -0.86
C ILE A 75 2.48 -12.37 -0.55
N GLN A 76 3.48 -12.72 -1.35
CA GLN A 76 4.27 -13.92 -1.18
C GLN A 76 5.72 -13.63 -1.57
N GLU A 77 6.64 -14.04 -0.71
CA GLU A 77 8.08 -13.88 -0.90
C GLU A 77 8.76 -15.24 -0.63
N VAL A 78 9.21 -15.89 -1.70
CA VAL A 78 10.01 -17.13 -1.65
C VAL A 78 11.33 -16.87 -2.38
N VAL A 79 11.94 -15.72 -2.08
CA VAL A 79 13.15 -15.28 -2.76
C VAL A 79 14.36 -15.91 -2.06
N GLY A 80 15.17 -16.64 -2.83
CA GLY A 80 16.43 -17.21 -2.33
C GLY A 80 17.49 -16.14 -2.08
N PRO A 81 18.57 -16.46 -1.35
CA PRO A 81 19.64 -15.50 -1.08
C PRO A 81 20.25 -14.95 -2.38
N GLY A 82 20.35 -13.61 -2.48
CA GLY A 82 21.04 -12.92 -3.58
C GLY A 82 20.19 -12.54 -4.79
N LEU A 83 18.86 -12.68 -4.72
CA LEU A 83 17.93 -12.13 -5.70
C LEU A 83 17.06 -11.08 -5.02
N GLU A 84 16.95 -9.89 -5.60
CA GLU A 84 16.07 -8.83 -5.15
C GLU A 84 15.15 -8.45 -6.30
N ILE A 85 13.85 -8.38 -6.03
CA ILE A 85 12.83 -8.07 -7.03
C ILE A 85 11.96 -6.95 -6.48
N ILE A 86 11.86 -5.87 -7.26
CA ILE A 86 11.19 -4.63 -6.91
C ILE A 86 10.21 -4.26 -8.03
N ALA A 87 9.01 -3.79 -7.68
CA ALA A 87 8.02 -3.30 -8.62
C ALA A 87 7.50 -1.92 -8.17
N PHE A 88 7.65 -0.89 -9.02
CA PHE A 88 7.25 0.50 -8.72
C PHE A 88 6.85 1.28 -9.99
N PRO A 89 6.08 2.38 -9.90
CA PRO A 89 5.38 2.85 -8.72
C PRO A 89 4.20 1.94 -8.36
N ASN A 90 3.80 1.97 -7.09
CA ASN A 90 2.58 1.35 -6.62
C ASN A 90 1.97 2.24 -5.52
N PRO A 91 0.84 2.93 -5.78
CA PRO A 91 -0.07 2.77 -6.92
C PRO A 91 0.53 3.12 -8.28
N ALA A 92 0.09 2.43 -9.33
CA ALA A 92 0.52 2.64 -10.71
C ALA A 92 -0.55 3.42 -11.49
N THR A 93 -0.13 4.34 -12.37
CA THR A 93 -1.03 5.05 -13.29
C THR A 93 -0.85 4.52 -14.71
N ASP A 94 0.31 4.73 -15.32
CA ASP A 94 0.52 4.38 -16.74
C ASP A 94 1.36 3.11 -16.92
N CYS A 95 2.30 2.86 -16.01
CA CYS A 95 3.21 1.73 -16.09
C CYS A 95 3.77 1.33 -14.72
N ILE A 96 4.39 0.16 -14.69
CA ILE A 96 5.17 -0.38 -13.58
C ILE A 96 6.54 -0.76 -14.13
N HIS A 97 7.58 -0.30 -13.45
CA HIS A 97 8.96 -0.76 -13.60
C HIS A 97 9.15 -1.97 -12.69
N LEU A 98 9.48 -3.09 -13.32
CA LEU A 98 9.91 -4.31 -12.65
C LEU A 98 11.44 -4.37 -12.72
N GLN A 99 12.09 -4.34 -11.57
CA GLN A 99 13.54 -4.47 -11.46
C GLN A 99 13.90 -5.81 -10.81
N LEU A 100 14.75 -6.56 -11.49
CA LEU A 100 15.38 -7.78 -11.00
C LEU A 100 16.87 -7.50 -10.78
N ASN A 101 17.28 -7.44 -9.53
CA ASN A 101 18.67 -7.30 -9.14
C ASN A 101 19.17 -8.67 -8.66
N SER A 102 19.97 -9.34 -9.50
CA SER A 102 20.58 -10.63 -9.17
C SER A 102 22.07 -10.44 -8.94
N ILE A 103 22.55 -10.85 -7.78
CA ILE A 103 23.99 -10.92 -7.49
C ILE A 103 24.65 -12.07 -8.30
N LEU A 104 23.84 -13.02 -8.80
CA LEU A 104 24.31 -14.30 -9.33
C LEU A 104 24.14 -14.48 -10.85
N HIS A 105 24.17 -13.39 -11.62
CA HIS A 105 23.94 -13.31 -13.08
C HIS A 105 22.45 -13.24 -13.46
N PHE A 106 22.23 -12.50 -14.55
CA PHE A 106 20.94 -12.30 -15.21
C PHE A 106 20.76 -13.35 -16.34
N PRO A 107 19.53 -13.70 -16.77
CA PRO A 107 19.25 -14.70 -17.83
C PRO A 107 20.07 -14.64 -19.12
N ALA A 108 20.76 -13.52 -19.40
CA ALA A 108 21.63 -13.38 -20.57
C ALA A 108 22.94 -14.19 -20.48
N ASP A 109 23.33 -14.71 -19.30
CA ASP A 109 24.43 -15.67 -19.18
C ASP A 109 23.84 -17.09 -19.11
N ASP A 110 24.47 -18.02 -19.82
CA ASP A 110 24.03 -19.35 -20.30
C ASP A 110 23.75 -20.39 -19.17
N ARG A 111 23.19 -19.96 -18.03
CA ARG A 111 23.12 -20.66 -16.74
C ARG A 111 21.71 -21.11 -16.33
N GLY A 112 20.76 -21.19 -17.27
CA GLY A 112 19.52 -21.95 -17.08
C GLY A 112 18.49 -21.37 -16.09
N LYS A 113 18.48 -20.04 -15.90
CA LYS A 113 17.44 -19.35 -15.13
C LYS A 113 16.59 -18.49 -16.05
N ASP A 114 15.40 -18.97 -16.38
CA ASP A 114 14.38 -18.23 -17.13
C ASP A 114 13.44 -17.52 -16.15
N PHE A 115 13.39 -16.19 -16.24
CA PHE A 115 12.48 -15.37 -15.47
C PHE A 115 11.31 -14.94 -16.34
N SER A 116 10.09 -15.06 -15.82
CA SER A 116 8.90 -14.57 -16.47
C SER A 116 7.96 -13.90 -15.48
N PHE A 117 7.03 -13.09 -15.99
CA PHE A 117 5.99 -12.51 -15.16
C PHE A 117 4.60 -12.75 -15.74
N GLN A 118 3.61 -12.80 -14.85
CA GLN A 118 2.21 -12.93 -15.17
C GLN A 118 1.42 -11.82 -14.47
N LEU A 119 0.57 -11.12 -15.20
CA LEU A 119 -0.35 -10.12 -14.65
C LEU A 119 -1.76 -10.67 -14.62
N TYR A 120 -2.39 -10.63 -13.44
CA TYR A 120 -3.75 -11.08 -13.22
C TYR A 120 -4.66 -9.94 -12.76
N ASP A 121 -5.93 -9.97 -13.15
CA ASP A 121 -6.96 -9.11 -12.56
C ASP A 121 -7.42 -9.61 -11.18
N LEU A 122 -8.31 -8.87 -10.53
CA LEU A 122 -8.89 -9.21 -9.24
C LEU A 122 -9.66 -10.55 -9.23
N ASN A 123 -10.17 -10.99 -10.39
CA ASN A 123 -10.90 -12.25 -10.53
C ASN A 123 -9.97 -13.44 -10.84
N GLY A 124 -8.66 -13.21 -10.93
CA GLY A 124 -7.68 -14.23 -11.29
C GLY A 124 -7.59 -14.52 -12.79
N LYS A 125 -8.12 -13.64 -13.65
CA LYS A 125 -7.94 -13.75 -15.11
C LYS A 125 -6.53 -13.32 -15.49
N LEU A 126 -5.81 -14.17 -16.22
CA LEU A 126 -4.51 -13.84 -16.80
C LEU A 126 -4.69 -12.79 -17.91
N LEU A 127 -4.02 -11.64 -17.77
CA LEU A 127 -4.06 -10.53 -18.71
C LEU A 127 -2.81 -10.44 -19.57
N LEU A 128 -1.65 -10.77 -18.99
CA LEU A 128 -0.35 -10.65 -19.65
C LEU A 128 0.60 -11.72 -19.13
N TYR A 129 1.35 -12.33 -20.03
CA TYR A 129 2.44 -13.25 -19.72
C TYR A 129 3.62 -12.96 -20.65
N LYS A 130 4.80 -12.72 -20.08
CA LYS A 130 6.03 -12.43 -20.83
C LYS A 130 7.28 -12.92 -20.09
N HIS A 131 8.31 -13.26 -20.85
CA HIS A 131 9.65 -13.47 -20.34
C HIS A 131 10.31 -12.13 -19.98
N ILE A 132 11.19 -12.16 -18.99
CA ILE A 132 11.97 -11.00 -18.52
C ILE A 132 13.34 -11.11 -19.18
N GLU A 133 13.51 -10.36 -20.26
CA GLU A 133 14.75 -10.33 -21.05
C GLU A 133 15.77 -9.32 -20.51
N ASP A 134 15.29 -8.28 -19.82
CA ASP A 134 16.10 -7.18 -19.29
C ASP A 134 15.93 -7.03 -17.77
N PRO A 135 17.00 -6.65 -17.02
CA PRO A 135 16.94 -6.43 -15.57
C PRO A 135 15.91 -5.39 -15.15
N GLU A 136 15.63 -4.44 -16.03
CA GLU A 136 14.55 -3.48 -15.87
C GLU A 136 13.53 -3.69 -17.00
N THR A 137 12.32 -4.07 -16.64
CA THR A 137 11.21 -4.31 -17.57
C THR A 137 10.06 -3.36 -17.28
N VAL A 138 9.57 -2.68 -18.31
CA VAL A 138 8.41 -1.78 -18.21
C VAL A 138 7.13 -2.53 -18.58
N ILE A 139 6.20 -2.60 -17.64
CA ILE A 139 4.87 -3.18 -17.80
C ILE A 139 3.88 -2.03 -18.01
N ARG A 140 3.34 -1.91 -19.22
CA ARG A 140 2.30 -0.91 -19.51
C ARG A 140 1.01 -1.28 -18.79
N MET A 141 0.48 -0.32 -18.05
CA MET A 141 -0.79 -0.40 -17.33
C MET A 141 -1.88 0.48 -17.97
N GLU A 142 -1.52 1.27 -18.98
CA GLU A 142 -2.45 2.05 -19.80
C GLU A 142 -3.50 1.12 -20.45
N GLY A 143 -4.77 1.49 -20.33
CA GLY A 143 -5.90 0.69 -20.83
C GLY A 143 -6.46 -0.34 -19.85
N TYR A 144 -5.79 -0.63 -18.73
CA TYR A 144 -6.40 -1.37 -17.62
C TYR A 144 -7.22 -0.45 -16.71
N THR A 145 -8.36 -0.94 -16.23
CA THR A 145 -9.26 -0.22 -15.34
C THR A 145 -8.65 0.03 -13.96
N SER A 146 -9.04 1.13 -13.30
CA SER A 146 -8.68 1.41 -11.89
C SER A 146 -9.16 0.27 -10.99
N SER A 147 -8.22 -0.55 -10.49
CA SER A 147 -8.50 -1.79 -9.75
C SER A 147 -7.22 -2.36 -9.10
N THR A 148 -7.36 -3.48 -8.40
CA THR A 148 -6.23 -4.27 -7.92
C THR A 148 -5.84 -5.34 -8.94
N TYR A 149 -4.54 -5.48 -9.17
CA TYR A 149 -3.93 -6.50 -10.02
C TYR A 149 -2.89 -7.29 -9.23
N PHE A 150 -2.56 -8.49 -9.71
CA PHE A 150 -1.51 -9.33 -9.12
C PHE A 150 -0.44 -9.59 -10.16
N LEU A 151 0.77 -9.11 -9.88
CA LEU A 151 1.96 -9.36 -10.69
C LEU A 151 2.77 -10.49 -10.05
N LYS A 152 2.73 -11.67 -10.68
CA LYS A 152 3.47 -12.85 -10.26
C LYS A 152 4.78 -12.96 -11.02
N ILE A 153 5.85 -13.29 -10.32
CA ILE A 153 7.17 -13.52 -10.89
C ILE A 153 7.52 -15.01 -10.74
N LEU A 154 7.98 -15.59 -11.84
CA LEU A 154 8.33 -17.00 -11.93
C LEU A 154 9.80 -17.18 -12.30
N GLU A 155 10.47 -18.16 -11.67
CA GLU A 155 11.78 -18.69 -12.06
C GLU A 155 11.56 -20.13 -12.57
N ASN A 156 11.85 -20.42 -13.84
CA ASN A 156 11.74 -21.76 -14.43
C ASN A 156 10.38 -22.45 -14.12
N THR A 157 9.27 -21.72 -14.17
CA THR A 157 7.87 -22.09 -13.80
C THR A 157 7.47 -22.02 -12.32
N LYS A 158 8.41 -21.89 -11.39
CA LYS A 158 8.08 -21.77 -9.95
C LYS A 158 7.76 -20.32 -9.60
N GLU A 159 6.62 -20.09 -8.96
CA GLU A 159 6.29 -18.78 -8.38
C GLU A 159 7.28 -18.45 -7.24
N ILE A 160 7.98 -17.32 -7.37
CA ILE A 160 8.98 -16.86 -6.40
C ILE A 160 8.57 -15.57 -5.68
N LYS A 161 7.74 -14.72 -6.31
CA LYS A 161 7.25 -13.49 -5.70
C LYS A 161 5.93 -13.05 -6.33
N THR A 162 5.03 -12.51 -5.52
CA THR A 162 3.77 -11.92 -6.00
C THR A 162 3.54 -10.54 -5.41
N PHE A 163 3.32 -9.56 -6.29
CA PHE A 163 2.98 -8.18 -5.94
C PHE A 163 1.49 -7.90 -6.16
N LYS A 164 0.83 -7.32 -5.16
CA LYS A 164 -0.43 -6.60 -5.26
C LYS A 164 -0.17 -5.21 -5.83
N ILE A 165 -0.67 -4.95 -7.02
CA ILE A 165 -0.56 -3.66 -7.70
C ILE A 165 -1.90 -2.93 -7.59
N LEU A 166 -1.89 -1.70 -7.11
CA LEU A 166 -3.05 -0.81 -7.14
C LEU A 166 -2.96 0.09 -8.38
N LYS A 167 -3.84 -0.09 -9.36
CA LYS A 167 -3.98 0.79 -10.52
C LYS A 167 -4.96 1.91 -10.18
N GLN A 168 -4.55 3.17 -10.41
CA GLN A 168 -5.40 4.36 -10.22
C GLN A 168 -5.86 4.94 -11.54
#